data_AF-A0A7X8QUN8-F1
#
_entry.id   AF-A0A7X8QUN8-F1
#
_cell.length_a   1.000
_cell.length_b   1.000
_cell.length_c   1.000
_cell.angle_alpha   90.00
_cell.angle_beta   90.00
_cell.angle_gamma   90.00
#
_symmetry.space_group_name_H-M   'P 1'
#
loop_
_entity.id
_entity.type
_entity.pdbx_description
1 polymer ?
#
loop_
_entity_poly.entity_id
_entity_poly.type
_entity_poly.pdbx_seq_one_letter_code
_entity_poly.pdbx_strand_id
1 'polypeptide(L)' 'MNRGDLFTVYLDGVMLTVCVVGTYYEEYSGEEIAILAVVSQDNLVHVPLQELNALFPAKKFMH' A
#
# COMPACT_ATOMS: atom_id res chain seq x y z
N MET A 1 3.25 7.45 10.96
CA MET A 1 2.61 6.54 10.00
C MET A 1 3.73 5.80 9.30
N ASN A 2 3.74 4.49 9.44
CA ASN A 2 4.80 3.64 8.92
C ASN A 2 4.35 2.99 7.62
N ARG A 3 5.33 2.60 6.79
CA ARG A 3 5.06 1.74 5.63
C ARG A 3 4.34 0.47 6.08
N GLY A 4 3.22 0.17 5.45
CA GLY A 4 2.35 -0.96 5.78
C GLY A 4 1.20 -0.63 6.73
N ASP A 5 1.11 0.59 7.27
CA ASP A 5 -0.07 1.01 8.03
C ASP A 5 -1.29 1.10 7.10
N LEU A 6 -2.42 0.53 7.54
CA LEU A 6 -3.73 0.67 6.89
C LEU A 6 -4.65 1.56 7.73
N PHE A 7 -5.36 2.46 7.07
CA PHE A 7 -6.38 3.29 7.71
C PHE A 7 -7.43 3.75 6.69
N THR A 8 -8.55 4.23 7.22
CA THR A 8 -9.68 4.71 6.42
C THR A 8 -9.69 6.23 6.44
N VAL A 9 -9.79 6.83 5.26
CA VAL A 9 -9.91 8.28 5.05
C VAL A 9 -11.25 8.61 4.39
N TYR A 10 -11.72 9.82 4.61
CA TYR A 10 -12.85 10.39 3.90
C TYR A 10 -12.34 11.47 2.95
N LEU A 11 -12.49 11.24 1.65
CA LEU A 11 -12.08 12.16 0.58
C LEU A 11 -13.28 12.42 -0.32
N ASP A 12 -13.64 13.70 -0.48
CA ASP A 12 -14.79 14.14 -1.28
C ASP A 12 -16.12 13.44 -0.93
N GLY A 13 -16.31 13.13 0.36
CA GLY A 13 -17.50 12.42 0.85
C GLY A 13 -17.48 10.90 0.62
N VAL A 14 -16.42 10.36 0.01
CA VAL A 14 -16.22 8.93 -0.20
C VAL A 14 -15.26 8.37 0.85
N MET A 15 -15.65 7.27 1.48
CA MET A 15 -14.81 6.54 2.42
C MET A 15 -13.88 5.60 1.66
N LEU A 16 -12.57 5.74 1.85
CA LEU A 16 -11.53 4.94 1.18
C LEU A 16 -10.62 4.31 2.24
N THR A 17 -10.29 3.02 2.08
CA THR A 17 -9.19 2.41 2.83
C THR A 17 -7.90 2.58 2.04
N VAL A 18 -6.85 3.05 2.70
CA VAL A 18 -5.54 3.29 2.10
C VAL A 18 -4.43 2.59 2.89
N CYS A 19 -3.35 2.24 2.19
CA CYS A 19 -2.13 1.67 2.76
C CYS A 19 -0.93 2.58 2.46
N VAL A 20 -0.09 2.83 3.45
CA VAL A 20 1.16 3.58 3.25
C VAL A 20 2.20 2.71 2.57
N VAL A 21 2.65 3.12 1.39
CA VAL A 21 3.69 2.42 0.63
C VAL A 21 5.08 2.99 0.90
N GLY A 22 5.16 4.28 1.20
CA GLY A 22 6.40 4.97 1.53
C GLY A 22 6.20 6.47 1.71
N THR A 23 7.29 7.18 1.96
CA THR A 23 7.34 8.64 2.00
C THR A 23 8.51 9.14 1.15
N TYR A 24 8.43 10.38 0.68
CA TYR A 24 9.53 11.08 0.04
C TYR A 24 9.51 12.57 0.43
N TYR A 25 10.64 13.24 0.29
CA TYR A 25 10.72 14.69 0.43
C TYR A 25 10.54 15.34 -0.93
N GLU A 26 9.54 16.21 -1.04
CA GLU A 26 9.33 16.98 -2.26
C GLU A 26 10.34 18.13 -2.35
N GLU A 27 11.14 18.16 -3.41
CA GLU A 27 12.26 19.09 -3.55
C GLU A 27 11.83 20.57 -3.60
N TYR A 28 10.63 20.86 -4.11
CA TYR A 28 10.14 22.23 -4.30
C TYR A 28 9.51 22.84 -3.05
N SER A 29 8.75 22.06 -2.29
CA SER A 29 8.06 22.51 -1.06
C SER A 29 8.87 22.23 0.20
N GLY A 30 9.78 21.25 0.15
CA GLY A 30 10.46 20.71 1.33
C GLY A 30 9.56 19.84 2.21
N GLU A 31 8.32 19.58 1.79
CA GLU A 31 7.36 18.80 2.57
C GLU A 31 7.64 17.30 2.45
N GLU A 32 7.34 16.58 3.53
CA GLU A 32 7.33 15.12 3.51
C GLU A 32 5.98 14.62 2.98
N ILE A 33 6.01 13.94 1.85
CA ILE A 33 4.82 13.45 1.15
C ILE A 33 4.69 11.94 1.33
N ALA A 34 3.49 11.49 1.69
CA ALA A 34 3.17 10.06 1.80
C ALA A 34 2.62 9.50 0.48
N ILE A 35 3.10 8.33 0.08
CA ILE A 35 2.58 7.56 -1.05
C ILE A 35 1.55 6.57 -0.51
N LEU A 36 0.30 6.71 -0.96
CA LEU A 36 -0.84 5.90 -0.52
C LEU A 36 -1.33 5.00 -1.65
N ALA A 37 -1.49 3.71 -1.37
CA ALA A 37 -2.21 2.79 -2.23
C ALA A 37 -3.67 2.70 -1.78
N VAL A 38 -4.61 2.93 -2.71
CA VAL A 38 -6.04 2.73 -2.45
C VAL A 38 -6.34 1.24 -2.46
N VAL A 39 -7.01 0.77 -1.41
CA VAL A 39 -7.37 -0.63 -1.21
C VAL A 39 -8.87 -0.78 -1.36
N SER A 40 -9.30 -1.59 -2.33
CA SER A 40 -10.67 -2.09 -2.38
C SER A 40 -10.82 -3.18 -1.31
N GLN A 41 -11.70 -2.95 -0.33
CA GLN A 41 -11.94 -3.93 0.74
C GLN A 41 -12.42 -5.27 0.19
N ASP A 42 -13.21 -5.26 -0.88
CA ASP A 42 -13.73 -6.47 -1.53
C ASP A 42 -12.61 -7.35 -2.15
N ASN A 43 -11.45 -6.76 -2.43
CA ASN A 43 -10.31 -7.45 -3.06
C ASN A 43 -9.11 -7.60 -2.11
N LEU A 44 -9.28 -7.32 -0.82
CA LEU A 44 -8.21 -7.46 0.16
C LEU A 44 -8.06 -8.92 0.60
N VAL A 45 -6.86 -9.48 0.42
CA VAL A 45 -6.54 -10.85 0.84
C VAL A 45 -5.52 -10.81 1.98
N HIS A 46 -5.87 -11.44 3.10
CA HIS A 46 -4.96 -11.64 4.22
C HIS A 46 -4.24 -12.96 4.06
N VAL A 47 -2.90 -12.92 4.01
CA VAL A 47 -2.06 -14.11 3.84
C VAL A 47 -1.02 -14.14 4.97
N PRO A 48 -0.84 -15.27 5.67
CA PRO A 48 0.29 -15.44 6.58
C PRO A 48 1.62 -15.25 5.84
N LEU A 49 2.55 -14.49 6.43
CA LEU A 49 3.82 -14.17 5.77
C LEU A 49 4.58 -15.43 5.31
N GLN A 50 4.53 -16.50 6.10
CA GLN A 50 5.14 -17.79 5.79
C GLN A 50 4.61 -18.46 4.50
N GLU A 51 3.39 -18.11 4.08
CA GLU A 51 2.73 -18.66 2.90
C GLU A 51 2.90 -17.79 1.64
N LEU A 52 3.44 -16.58 1.78
CA LEU A 52 3.59 -15.63 0.68
C LEU A 52 4.44 -16.20 -0.47
N ASN A 53 5.51 -16.93 -0.14
CA ASN A 53 6.39 -17.57 -1.12
C ASN A 53 5.67 -18.66 -1.96
N ALA A 54 4.60 -19.26 -1.42
CA ALA A 54 3.81 -20.26 -2.13
C ALA A 54 2.87 -19.62 -3.16
N LEU A 55 2.41 -18.38 -2.91
CA LEU A 55 1.53 -17.63 -3.81
C LEU A 55 2.27 -17.02 -4.99
N PHE A 56 3.53 -16.62 -4.78
CA PHE A 56 4.39 -16.02 -5.80
C PHE A 56 5.62 -16.88 -6.03
N PRO A 57 5.49 -18.05 -6.68
CA PRO A 57 6.65 -18.90 -6.97
C PRO A 57 7.66 -18.09 -7.79
N ALA A 58 8.87 -17.90 -7.23
CA ALA A 58 9.96 -17.05 -7.73
C ALA A 58 10.55 -17.45 -9.10
N LYS A 59 9.83 -18.23 -9.91
CA LYS A 59 10.26 -18.72 -11.22
C LYS A 59 9.13 -18.56 -12.23
N LYS A 60 8.95 -17.36 -12.80
CA LYS A 60 8.37 -17.17 -14.16
C LYS A 60 8.38 -15.75 -14.73
N PHE A 61 9.14 -14.81 -14.18
CA PHE A 61 9.40 -13.53 -14.83
C PHE A 61 10.90 -13.22 -14.84
N MET A 62 11.65 -14.02 -15.59
CA MET A 62 12.91 -13.57 -16.18
C MET A 62 12.70 -13.65 -17.69
N HIS A 63 12.63 -12.50 -18.35
CA HIS A 63 12.88 -12.36 -19.78
C HIS A 63 14.31 -11.85 -19.93
#